data_AF-A0A9D8LAG5-F1
#
_entry.id   AF-A0A9D8LAG5-F1
#
_cell.length_a   1.000
_cell.length_b   1.000
_cell.length_c   1.000
_cell.angle_alpha   90.00
_cell.angle_beta   90.00
_cell.angle_gamma   90.00
#
_symmetry.space_group_name_H-M   'P 1'
#
loop_
_entity.id
_entity.type
_entity.pdbx_description
1 polymer ?
#
loop_
_entity_poly.entity_id
_entity_poly.type
_entity_poly.pdbx_seq_one_letter_code
_entity_poly.pdbx_strand_id
1 'polypeptide(L)'
;MTEATLPEPRRLTLFPYLYKHHARTLFHHSQVAERLRIPREPFRRIVEAGLGPWPKPAPTPGDNGETDSWFTGEMLDLWRAWLAGSAPPKDLITAKQIVMDWDRTQPARDHSFLDDHGPHEYFRYFLDREYLR
;
A
#
# COMPACT_ATOMS: atom_id res chain seq x y z
N MET A 1 11.61 -18.59 -41.75
CA MET A 1 11.98 -17.49 -40.84
C MET A 1 11.21 -17.73 -39.56
N THR A 2 11.86 -18.18 -38.51
CA THR A 2 11.24 -18.49 -37.21
C THR A 2 11.27 -17.23 -36.37
N GLU A 3 10.09 -16.72 -36.00
CA GLU A 3 9.94 -15.65 -35.01
C GLU A 3 10.59 -16.11 -33.70
N ALA A 4 11.68 -15.46 -33.31
CA ALA A 4 12.26 -15.62 -32.00
C ALA A 4 11.28 -15.02 -30.98
N THR A 5 10.52 -15.86 -30.29
CA THR A 5 9.75 -15.48 -29.11
C THR A 5 10.74 -14.88 -28.11
N LEU A 6 10.67 -13.56 -27.90
CA LEU A 6 11.45 -12.91 -26.86
C LEU A 6 11.11 -13.59 -25.52
N PRO A 7 12.09 -14.01 -24.71
CA PRO A 7 11.80 -14.56 -23.39
C PRO A 7 11.00 -13.53 -22.61
N GLU A 8 9.95 -13.96 -21.92
CA GLU A 8 9.17 -13.11 -21.02
C GLU A 8 10.13 -12.28 -20.16
N PRO A 9 9.87 -10.98 -19.95
CA PRO A 9 10.70 -10.17 -19.09
C PRO A 9 10.73 -10.84 -17.72
N ARG A 10 11.86 -11.48 -17.39
CA ARG A 10 12.13 -11.99 -16.05
C ARG A 10 11.90 -10.80 -15.13
N ARG A 11 10.78 -10.77 -14.41
CA ARG A 11 10.50 -9.77 -13.39
C ARG A 11 11.70 -9.80 -12.46
N LEU A 12 12.59 -8.83 -12.58
CA LEU A 12 13.76 -8.70 -11.73
C LEU A 12 13.21 -8.62 -10.30
N THR A 13 13.36 -9.71 -9.56
CA THR A 13 13.01 -9.71 -8.16
C THR A 13 14.05 -8.82 -7.49
N LEU A 14 13.67 -7.59 -7.13
CA LEU A 14 14.54 -6.68 -6.38
C LEU A 14 14.83 -7.21 -4.96
N PHE A 15 14.13 -8.28 -4.56
CA PHE A 15 14.22 -8.89 -3.25
C PHE A 15 15.64 -9.29 -2.81
N PRO A 16 16.50 -9.98 -3.58
CA PRO A 16 17.85 -10.32 -3.12
C PRO A 16 18.71 -9.09 -2.82
N TYR A 17 18.53 -8.02 -3.61
CA TYR A 17 19.20 -6.74 -3.37
C TYR A 17 18.65 -6.07 -2.10
N LEU A 18 17.33 -5.94 -1.99
CA LEU A 18 16.68 -5.34 -0.83
C LEU A 18 16.99 -6.11 0.46
N TYR A 19 17.00 -7.44 0.42
CA TYR A 19 17.37 -8.27 1.55
C TYR A 19 18.84 -8.03 1.94
N LYS A 20 19.76 -8.04 0.98
CA LYS A 20 21.19 -7.81 1.26
C LYS A 20 21.47 -6.46 1.93
N HIS A 21 20.76 -5.40 1.53
CA HIS A 21 21.04 -4.03 1.98
C HIS A 21 20.12 -3.54 3.11
N HIS A 22 18.92 -4.12 3.24
CA HIS A 22 17.88 -3.65 4.15
C HIS A 22 17.21 -4.77 4.95
N ALA A 23 17.76 -5.99 5.03
CA ALA A 23 17.13 -7.13 5.72
C ALA A 23 16.55 -6.81 7.10
N ARG A 24 17.23 -5.97 7.89
CA ARG A 24 16.79 -5.59 9.25
C ARG A 24 15.57 -4.66 9.27
N THR A 25 15.28 -4.00 8.16
CA THR A 25 14.22 -3.00 8.01
C THR A 25 13.36 -3.29 6.78
N LEU A 26 13.33 -4.54 6.32
CA LEU A 26 12.51 -4.94 5.19
C LEU A 26 11.15 -5.39 5.72
N PHE A 27 10.10 -4.75 5.23
CA PHE A 27 8.73 -5.01 5.62
C PHE A 27 7.95 -5.58 4.45
N HIS A 28 7.23 -6.66 4.71
CA HIS A 28 6.24 -7.18 3.77
C HIS A 28 5.03 -6.25 3.75
N HIS A 29 4.30 -6.25 2.64
CA HIS A 29 3.08 -5.48 2.43
C HIS A 29 2.10 -5.50 3.61
N SER A 30 1.84 -6.69 4.15
CA SER A 30 0.98 -6.89 5.32
C SER A 30 1.48 -6.15 6.57
N GLN A 31 2.79 -6.15 6.81
CA GLN A 31 3.43 -5.47 7.93
C GLN A 31 3.38 -3.95 7.80
N VAL A 32 3.41 -3.44 6.56
CA VAL A 32 3.28 -2.00 6.26
C VAL A 32 1.83 -1.56 6.43
N ALA A 33 0.88 -2.30 5.87
CA ALA A 33 -0.56 -2.06 6.02
C ALA A 33 -0.96 -1.94 7.50
N GLU A 34 -0.52 -2.91 8.31
CA GLU A 34 -0.72 -2.93 9.77
C GLU A 34 -0.15 -1.68 10.44
N ARG A 35 1.09 -1.32 10.11
CA ARG A 35 1.79 -0.14 10.68
C ARG A 35 1.16 1.18 10.28
N LEU A 36 0.57 1.25 9.09
CA LEU A 36 -0.19 2.39 8.59
C LEU A 36 -1.66 2.36 9.05
N ARG A 37 -2.09 1.28 9.72
CA ARG A 37 -3.47 1.05 10.16
C ARG A 37 -4.47 1.14 9.02
N ILE A 38 -4.06 0.71 7.83
CA ILE A 38 -4.92 0.55 6.66
C ILE A 38 -5.15 -0.95 6.47
N PRO A 39 -6.40 -1.41 6.19
CA PRO A 39 -6.62 -2.82 5.92
C PRO A 39 -5.76 -3.30 4.74
N ARG A 40 -5.22 -4.53 4.83
CA ARG A 40 -4.24 -5.08 3.88
C ARG A 40 -4.71 -4.96 2.42
N GLU A 41 -5.96 -5.32 2.18
CA GLU A 41 -6.55 -5.40 0.85
C GLU A 41 -6.69 -4.02 0.18
N PRO A 42 -7.29 -3.00 0.83
CA PRO A 42 -7.21 -1.62 0.36
C PRO A 42 -5.80 -1.12 0.12
N PHE A 43 -4.87 -1.40 1.04
CA PHE A 43 -3.48 -0.95 0.90
C PHE A 43 -2.83 -1.56 -0.34
N ARG A 44 -3.13 -2.82 -0.66
CA ARG A 44 -2.68 -3.50 -1.88
C ARG A 44 -3.21 -2.80 -3.12
N ARG A 45 -4.51 -2.54 -3.17
CA ARG A 45 -5.16 -1.83 -4.28
C ARG A 45 -4.62 -0.41 -4.48
N ILE A 46 -4.26 0.31 -3.41
CA ILE A 46 -3.60 1.62 -3.48
C ILE A 46 -2.24 1.50 -4.17
N VAL A 47 -1.43 0.51 -3.80
CA VAL A 47 -0.11 0.27 -4.40
C VAL A 47 -0.24 -0.17 -5.86
N GLU A 48 -1.15 -1.10 -6.18
CA GLU A 48 -1.43 -1.57 -7.54
C GLU A 48 -1.95 -0.45 -8.46
N ALA A 49 -2.71 0.51 -7.91
CA ALA A 49 -3.15 1.71 -8.63
C ALA A 49 -2.02 2.72 -8.89
N GLY A 50 -0.79 2.43 -8.45
CA GLY A 50 0.37 3.30 -8.64
C GLY A 50 0.38 4.53 -7.72
N LEU A 51 -0.42 4.55 -6.66
CA LEU A 51 -0.45 5.63 -5.67
C LEU A 51 0.70 5.51 -4.67
N GLY A 52 0.87 6.51 -3.81
CA GLY A 52 1.92 6.56 -2.79
C GLY A 52 3.21 7.26 -3.24
N PRO A 53 4.13 7.50 -2.29
CA PRO A 53 5.37 8.23 -2.54
C PRO A 53 6.36 7.45 -3.41
N TRP A 54 7.35 8.15 -3.95
CA TRP A 54 8.56 7.52 -4.49
C TRP A 54 9.59 7.33 -3.37
N PRO A 55 10.39 6.25 -3.39
CA PRO A 55 10.40 5.16 -4.37
C PRO A 55 9.19 4.21 -4.25
N LYS A 56 8.75 3.66 -5.39
CA LYS A 56 7.70 2.63 -5.39
C LYS A 56 8.22 1.33 -4.76
N PRO A 57 7.38 0.60 -4.01
CA PRO A 57 7.81 -0.63 -3.35
C PRO A 57 8.09 -1.73 -4.37
N ALA A 58 8.94 -2.68 -4.01
CA ALA A 58 9.33 -3.75 -4.93
C ALA A 58 8.25 -4.83 -4.98
N PRO A 59 7.73 -5.19 -6.17
CA PRO A 59 6.70 -6.20 -6.27
C PRO A 59 7.21 -7.58 -5.81
N THR A 60 6.35 -8.34 -5.16
CA THR A 60 6.59 -9.75 -4.82
C THR A 60 5.39 -10.58 -5.24
N PRO A 61 5.59 -11.77 -5.86
CA PRO A 61 4.50 -12.71 -6.08
C PRO A 61 3.86 -13.07 -4.74
N GLY A 62 2.54 -12.97 -4.65
CA GLY A 62 1.74 -13.52 -3.57
C GLY A 62 1.36 -14.98 -3.85
N ASP A 63 1.05 -15.71 -2.78
CA ASP A 63 0.77 -17.16 -2.83
C ASP A 63 -0.51 -17.54 -3.61
N ASN A 64 -1.36 -16.55 -3.89
CA ASN A 64 -2.69 -16.69 -4.50
C ASN A 64 -2.80 -16.02 -5.88
N GLY A 65 -1.66 -15.69 -6.53
CA GLY A 65 -1.63 -15.00 -7.81
C GLY A 65 -1.77 -13.47 -7.71
N GLU A 66 -1.91 -12.95 -6.49
CA GLU A 66 -1.89 -11.51 -6.22
C GLU A 66 -0.46 -10.97 -6.20
N THR A 67 -0.26 -9.66 -6.41
CA THR A 67 1.05 -9.02 -6.31
C THR A 67 1.11 -8.21 -5.02
N ASP A 68 1.83 -8.73 -4.01
CA ASP A 68 2.19 -7.98 -2.82
C ASP A 68 3.45 -7.14 -3.10
N SER A 69 4.01 -6.47 -2.09
CA SER A 69 5.24 -5.71 -2.23
C SER A 69 6.14 -5.72 -0.99
N TRP A 70 7.43 -5.53 -1.22
CA TRP A 70 8.46 -5.31 -0.19
C TRP A 70 8.79 -3.83 -0.07
N PHE A 71 8.88 -3.38 1.18
CA PHE A 71 9.15 -1.99 1.54
C PHE A 71 10.39 -1.92 2.43
N THR A 72 11.23 -0.92 2.24
CA THR A 72 12.27 -0.59 3.21
C THR A 72 11.68 0.19 4.39
N GLY A 73 12.42 0.32 5.48
CA GLY A 73 11.99 1.14 6.63
C GLY A 73 11.80 2.60 6.26
N GLU A 74 12.67 3.15 5.42
CA GLU A 74 12.53 4.52 4.89
C GLU A 74 11.24 4.70 4.10
N MET A 75 10.83 3.70 3.31
CA MET A 75 9.55 3.76 2.60
C MET A 75 8.38 3.89 3.56
N LEU A 76 8.38 3.17 4.68
CA LEU A 76 7.29 3.26 5.66
C LEU A 76 7.08 4.69 6.15
N ASP A 77 8.16 5.41 6.46
CA ASP A 77 8.09 6.79 6.93
C ASP A 77 7.59 7.74 5.83
N LEU A 78 8.04 7.53 4.58
CA LEU A 78 7.53 8.26 3.43
C LEU A 78 6.03 8.01 3.23
N TRP A 79 5.56 6.78 3.39
CA TRP A 79 4.15 6.44 3.26
C TRP A 79 3.30 7.08 4.36
N ARG A 80 3.79 7.13 5.61
CA ARG A 80 3.13 7.88 6.69
C ARG A 80 3.02 9.36 6.34
N ALA A 81 4.11 10.00 5.91
CA ALA A 81 4.13 11.41 5.54
C ALA A 81 3.20 11.72 4.36
N TRP A 82 3.18 10.82 3.37
CA TRP A 82 2.32 10.92 2.20
C TRP A 82 0.85 10.93 2.60
N LEU A 83 0.41 9.94 3.38
CA LEU A 83 -0.95 9.83 3.88
C LEU A 83 -1.33 10.99 4.83
N ALA A 84 -0.39 11.46 5.64
CA ALA A 84 -0.62 12.52 6.62
C ALA A 84 -0.75 13.92 6.00
N GLY A 85 -0.24 14.16 4.78
CA GLY A 85 -0.32 15.49 4.19
C GLY A 85 0.48 15.78 2.92
N SER A 86 1.53 15.01 2.60
CA SER A 86 2.40 15.37 1.47
C SER A 86 1.91 14.85 0.11
N ALA A 87 0.84 14.05 0.10
CA ALA A 87 0.26 13.53 -1.12
C ALA A 87 -0.55 14.58 -1.90
N PRO A 88 -0.59 14.49 -3.25
CA PRO A 88 -1.51 15.28 -4.04
C PRO A 88 -2.96 15.04 -3.61
N PRO A 89 -3.82 16.08 -3.53
CA PRO A 89 -5.20 15.92 -3.08
C PRO A 89 -5.98 14.87 -3.88
N LYS A 90 -5.78 14.84 -5.21
CA LYS A 90 -6.41 13.85 -6.10
C LYS A 90 -6.06 12.41 -5.69
N ASP A 91 -4.79 12.15 -5.38
CA ASP A 91 -4.32 10.81 -5.06
C ASP A 91 -4.86 10.36 -3.69
N LEU A 92 -4.97 11.28 -2.72
CA LEU A 92 -5.58 10.96 -1.43
C LEU A 92 -7.09 10.72 -1.54
N ILE A 93 -7.79 11.45 -2.42
CA ILE A 93 -9.20 11.20 -2.70
C ILE A 93 -9.37 9.78 -3.27
N THR A 94 -8.55 9.40 -4.26
CA THR A 94 -8.58 8.05 -4.82
C THR A 94 -8.22 6.99 -3.79
N ALA A 95 -7.18 7.22 -2.98
CA ALA A 95 -6.78 6.30 -1.91
C ALA A 95 -7.90 6.12 -0.88
N LYS A 96 -8.54 7.22 -0.44
CA LYS A 96 -9.69 7.18 0.47
C LYS A 96 -10.83 6.36 -0.14
N GLN A 97 -11.17 6.62 -1.40
CA GLN A 97 -12.25 5.90 -2.10
C GLN A 97 -11.99 4.39 -2.14
N ILE A 98 -10.76 3.96 -2.41
CA ILE A 98 -10.38 2.54 -2.40
C ILE A 98 -10.66 1.90 -1.03
N VAL A 99 -10.29 2.57 0.07
CA VAL A 99 -10.53 2.05 1.42
C VAL A 99 -12.03 2.02 1.73
N MET A 100 -12.77 3.07 1.35
CA MET A 100 -14.22 3.15 1.55
C MET A 100 -14.98 2.07 0.78
N ASP A 101 -14.64 1.86 -0.51
CA ASP A 101 -15.28 0.85 -1.34
C ASP A 101 -15.08 -0.55 -0.76
N TRP A 102 -13.89 -0.83 -0.24
CA TRP A 102 -13.62 -2.09 0.46
C TRP A 102 -14.38 -2.19 1.78
N ASP A 103 -14.40 -1.14 2.60
CA ASP A 103 -15.06 -1.17 3.91
C ASP A 103 -16.58 -1.38 3.77
N ARG A 104 -17.21 -0.80 2.73
CA ARG A 104 -18.62 -1.02 2.38
C ARG A 104 -18.97 -2.46 1.99
N THR A 105 -17.98 -3.30 1.67
CA THR A 105 -18.19 -4.74 1.45
C THR A 105 -18.15 -5.55 2.76
N GLN A 106 -17.80 -4.93 3.88
CA GLN A 106 -17.69 -5.60 5.18
C GLN A 106 -19.04 -5.55 5.94
N PRO A 107 -19.63 -6.69 6.33
CA PRO A 107 -21.03 -6.77 6.75
C PRO A 107 -21.38 -6.24 8.16
N ALA A 108 -20.53 -5.44 8.83
CA ALA A 108 -20.76 -5.09 10.25
C ALA A 108 -20.08 -3.81 10.76
N ARG A 109 -19.76 -2.82 9.90
CA ARG A 109 -19.09 -1.59 10.35
C ARG A 109 -20.00 -0.37 10.26
N ASP A 110 -19.92 0.49 11.27
CA ASP A 110 -20.50 1.82 11.20
C ASP A 110 -19.66 2.67 10.23
N HIS A 111 -20.23 2.96 9.07
CA HIS A 111 -19.55 3.67 7.98
C HIS A 111 -19.67 5.21 8.10
N SER A 112 -20.45 5.73 9.06
CA SER A 112 -20.74 7.17 9.21
C SER A 112 -19.46 8.01 9.41
N PHE A 113 -18.51 7.49 10.18
CA PHE A 113 -17.22 8.15 10.39
C PHE A 113 -16.45 8.37 9.07
N LEU A 114 -16.61 7.47 8.09
CA LEU A 114 -15.85 7.48 6.83
C LEU A 114 -16.39 8.50 5.82
N ASP A 115 -17.68 8.80 5.87
CA ASP A 115 -18.35 9.73 4.94
C ASP A 115 -18.13 11.20 5.35
N ASP A 116 -18.03 11.50 6.65
CA ASP A 116 -18.02 12.88 7.17
C ASP A 116 -16.66 13.61 7.12
N HIS A 117 -15.55 12.89 6.92
CA HIS A 117 -14.19 13.46 7.03
C HIS A 117 -13.52 13.67 5.67
N GLY A 118 -12.76 14.77 5.51
CA GLY A 118 -11.92 14.98 4.33
C GLY A 118 -10.82 13.90 4.21
N PRO A 119 -10.22 13.71 3.02
CA PRO A 119 -9.23 12.64 2.80
C PRO A 119 -7.97 12.76 3.68
N HIS A 120 -7.54 13.97 4.02
CA HIS A 120 -6.43 14.18 4.95
C HIS A 120 -6.82 13.84 6.40
N GLU A 121 -7.99 14.29 6.86
CA GLU A 121 -8.49 13.99 8.21
C GLU A 121 -8.74 12.50 8.39
N TYR A 122 -9.26 11.85 7.34
CA TYR A 122 -9.45 10.41 7.27
C TYR A 122 -8.15 9.66 7.57
N PHE A 123 -7.09 9.89 6.79
CA PHE A 123 -5.84 9.16 6.98
C PHE A 123 -5.09 9.57 8.25
N ARG A 124 -5.13 10.86 8.63
CA ARG A 124 -4.56 11.30 9.91
C ARG A 124 -5.23 10.62 11.09
N TYR A 125 -6.54 10.45 11.07
CA TYR A 125 -7.26 9.73 12.13
C TYR A 125 -6.75 8.30 12.31
N PHE A 126 -6.54 7.56 11.22
CA PHE A 126 -5.98 6.20 11.28
C PHE A 126 -4.53 6.17 11.75
N LEU A 127 -3.71 7.14 11.32
CA LEU A 127 -2.31 7.21 11.71
C LEU A 127 -2.15 7.58 13.19
N ASP A 128 -2.99 8.48 13.71
CA ASP A 128 -2.84 9.06 15.06
C ASP A 128 -3.53 8.24 16.17
N ARG A 129 -4.55 7.40 15.89
CA ARG A 129 -5.28 6.63 16.93
C ARG A 129 -5.07 5.11 16.90
N GLU A 130 -4.89 4.51 18.08
CA GLU A 130 -4.93 3.06 18.39
C GLU A 130 -6.28 2.41 18.02
N TYR A 131 -6.69 2.42 16.75
CA TYR A 131 -8.05 2.00 16.33
C TYR A 131 -8.20 0.50 16.04
N LEU A 132 -7.37 -0.35 16.63
CA LEU A 132 -7.57 -1.81 16.65
C LEU A 132 -7.11 -2.36 18.01
N ARG A 133 -8.02 -2.32 18.99
CA ARG A 133 -8.10 -3.32 20.05
C ARG A 133 -9.45 -4.01 19.95
#